data_AF-A0A1V9XQX2-F1
#
_entry.id   AF-A0A1V9XQX2-F1
#
_cell.length_a   1.000
_cell.length_b   1.000
_cell.length_c   1.000
_cell.angle_alpha   90.00
_cell.angle_beta   90.00
_cell.angle_gamma   90.00
#
_symmetry.space_group_name_H-M   'P 1'
#
loop_
_entity.id
_entity.type
_entity.pdbx_description
1 polymer ?
#
loop_
_entity_poly.entity_id
_entity_poly.type
_entity_poly.pdbx_seq_one_letter_code
_entity_poly.pdbx_strand_id
1 'polypeptide(L)'
;MMSGGARSQCAGCGSAIRDPYILRVSPDLEWHAGCLRCAECARFLDESCTCFVRDGKTYCKSDYHRPSEWREANGRELEGGKEKKMGVVENTEAVSSGRQEETG
;
A
#
# COMPACT_ATOMS: atom_id res chain seq x y z
N MET A 1 -10.63 -22.56 -19.25
CA MET A 1 -9.20 -22.21 -19.23
C MET A 1 -9.03 -20.92 -18.44
N MET A 2 -8.48 -21.08 -17.24
CA MET A 2 -7.72 -20.12 -16.43
C MET A 2 -8.18 -18.65 -16.47
N SER A 3 -8.99 -18.30 -15.48
CA SER A 3 -9.31 -16.94 -15.06
C SER A 3 -8.06 -16.06 -15.08
N GLY A 4 -8.16 -14.91 -15.75
CA GLY A 4 -7.06 -13.98 -15.96
C GLY A 4 -6.35 -13.65 -14.65
N GLY A 5 -5.01 -13.67 -14.70
CA GLY A 5 -4.14 -13.32 -13.58
C GLY A 5 -4.63 -12.03 -12.92
N ALA A 6 -4.82 -12.10 -11.60
CA ALA A 6 -5.19 -10.94 -10.81
C ALA A 6 -4.03 -9.94 -10.89
N ARG A 7 -4.20 -8.93 -11.75
CA ARG A 7 -3.22 -7.85 -11.89
C ARG A 7 -3.23 -7.07 -10.59
N SER A 8 -2.13 -7.10 -9.84
CA SER A 8 -2.01 -6.31 -8.61
C SER A 8 -2.22 -4.84 -8.95
N GLN A 9 -3.29 -4.24 -8.43
CA GLN A 9 -3.64 -2.84 -8.70
C GLN A 9 -3.27 -1.99 -7.50
N CYS A 10 -2.53 -0.92 -7.75
CA CYS A 10 -2.15 0.01 -6.70
C CYS A 10 -3.38 0.80 -6.24
N ALA A 11 -3.73 0.69 -4.96
CA ALA A 11 -4.83 1.44 -4.37
C ALA A 11 -4.55 2.96 -4.31
N GLY A 12 -3.28 3.38 -4.42
CA GLY A 12 -2.90 4.79 -4.40
C GLY A 12 -3.07 5.51 -5.73
N CYS A 13 -2.75 4.85 -6.85
CA CYS A 13 -2.80 5.47 -8.18
C CYS A 13 -3.78 4.78 -9.15
N GLY A 14 -4.43 3.68 -8.73
CA GLY A 14 -5.38 2.90 -9.53
C GLY A 14 -4.75 2.09 -10.66
N SER A 15 -3.43 2.17 -10.85
CA SER A 15 -2.72 1.54 -11.95
C SER A 15 -2.17 0.17 -11.58
N ALA A 16 -1.97 -0.68 -12.59
CA ALA A 16 -1.32 -1.98 -12.39
C ALA A 16 0.11 -1.81 -11.85
N ILE A 17 0.46 -2.63 -10.88
CA ILE A 17 1.79 -2.70 -10.30
C ILE A 17 2.69 -3.48 -11.25
N ARG A 18 3.69 -2.78 -11.80
CA ARG A 18 4.73 -3.36 -12.67
C ARG A 18 6.10 -3.40 -11.98
N ASP A 19 6.15 -2.95 -10.74
CA ASP A 19 7.33 -3.01 -9.90
C ASP A 19 7.65 -4.48 -9.58
N PRO A 20 8.93 -4.84 -9.43
CA PRO A 20 9.32 -6.20 -9.05
C PRO A 20 8.81 -6.60 -7.65
N TYR A 21 8.46 -5.61 -6.82
CA TYR A 21 7.96 -5.81 -5.46
C TYR A 21 6.68 -5.00 -5.25
N ILE A 22 5.68 -5.63 -4.65
CA ILE A 22 4.38 -5.04 -4.29
C ILE A 22 4.32 -4.91 -2.77
N LEU A 23 3.87 -3.75 -2.31
CA LEU A 23 3.62 -3.48 -0.90
C LEU A 23 2.18 -3.83 -0.54
N ARG A 24 1.99 -4.84 0.30
CA ARG A 24 0.68 -5.34 0.71
C ARG A 24 0.38 -4.93 2.15
N VAL A 25 -0.51 -3.95 2.31
CA VAL A 25 -0.89 -3.35 3.61
C VAL A 25 -2.13 -4.04 4.20
N SER A 26 -2.91 -4.73 3.38
CA SER A 26 -3.98 -5.63 3.80
C SER A 26 -4.11 -6.74 2.77
N PRO A 27 -4.72 -7.88 3.11
CA PRO A 27 -5.00 -8.92 2.12
C PRO A 27 -5.60 -8.37 0.83
N ASP A 28 -6.39 -7.30 0.91
CA ASP A 28 -7.07 -6.68 -0.22
C ASP A 28 -6.44 -5.35 -0.71
N LEU A 29 -5.33 -4.88 -0.13
CA LEU A 29 -4.73 -3.57 -0.49
C LEU A 29 -3.26 -3.72 -0.88
N GLU A 30 -3.00 -3.45 -2.16
CA GLU A 30 -1.69 -3.51 -2.79
C GLU A 30 -1.26 -2.10 -3.23
N TRP A 31 0.03 -1.81 -3.10
CA TRP A 31 0.61 -0.50 -3.35
C TRP A 31 1.97 -0.63 -4.04
N HIS A 32 2.33 0.35 -4.85
CA HIS A 32 3.69 0.49 -5.35
C HIS A 32 4.64 0.89 -4.21
N ALA A 33 5.91 0.48 -4.32
CA ALA A 33 7.00 0.89 -3.43
C ALA A 33 7.08 2.42 -3.27
N GLY A 34 6.86 3.17 -4.35
CA GLY A 34 6.84 4.63 -4.35
C GLY A 34 5.47 5.29 -4.13
N CYS A 35 4.35 4.54 -4.17
CA CYS A 35 3.02 5.13 -3.95
C CYS A 35 2.62 5.13 -2.48
N LEU A 36 3.14 4.18 -1.69
CA LEU A 36 2.82 4.09 -0.27
C LEU A 36 3.61 5.17 0.52
N ARG A 37 2.91 6.24 0.89
CA ARG A 37 3.49 7.37 1.62
C ARG A 37 2.55 7.90 2.70
N CYS A 38 3.10 8.51 3.72
CA CYS A 38 2.31 9.17 4.76
C CYS A 38 1.50 10.33 4.17
N ALA A 39 0.22 10.44 4.50
CA ALA A 39 -0.62 11.55 4.07
C ALA A 39 -0.23 12.89 4.74
N GLU A 40 0.36 12.84 5.94
CA GLU A 40 0.79 14.04 6.68
C GLU A 40 2.16 14.52 6.23
N CYS A 41 3.18 13.66 6.36
CA CYS A 41 4.57 14.05 6.09
C CYS A 41 5.07 13.67 4.68
N ALA A 42 4.24 13.03 3.85
CA ALA A 42 4.60 12.52 2.52
C ALA A 42 5.81 11.57 2.49
N ARG A 43 6.26 11.08 3.65
CA ARG A 43 7.40 10.15 3.76
C ARG A 43 7.03 8.79 3.21
N PHE A 44 7.93 8.19 2.44
CA PHE A 44 7.81 6.82 1.95
C PHE A 44 7.78 5.83 3.11
N LEU A 45 6.82 4.91 3.06
CA LEU A 45 6.67 3.84 4.03
C LEU A 45 7.26 2.58 3.39
N ASP A 46 8.40 2.14 3.87
CA ASP A 46 9.08 0.93 3.41
C ASP A 46 8.68 -0.30 4.23
N GLU A 47 9.18 -1.47 3.83
CA GLU A 47 8.90 -2.77 4.46
C GLU A 47 9.31 -2.88 5.93
N SER A 48 10.30 -2.10 6.35
CA SER A 48 10.75 -2.08 7.75
C SER A 48 9.87 -1.19 8.62
N CYS A 49 8.99 -0.38 8.01
CA CYS A 49 8.10 0.53 8.69
C CYS A 49 6.69 -0.04 8.83
N THR A 50 6.11 0.09 10.03
CA THR A 50 4.70 -0.18 10.24
C THR A 50 3.86 0.98 9.72
N CYS A 51 2.91 0.69 8.83
CA CYS A 51 2.00 1.67 8.27
C CYS A 51 0.60 1.56 8.89
N PHE A 52 -0.10 2.68 8.92
CA PHE A 52 -1.42 2.77 9.54
C PHE A 52 -2.39 3.31 8.52
N VAL A 53 -3.50 2.60 8.29
CA VAL A 53 -4.55 3.06 7.39
C VAL A 53 -5.72 3.55 8.23
N ARG A 54 -6.13 4.79 7.98
CA ARG A 54 -7.31 5.41 8.59
C ARG A 54 -8.05 6.17 7.51
N ASP A 55 -9.33 5.86 7.32
CA ASP A 55 -10.18 6.53 6.32
C ASP A 55 -9.62 6.47 4.88
N GLY A 56 -8.99 5.35 4.52
CA GLY A 56 -8.31 5.18 3.22
C GLY A 56 -7.00 5.98 3.07
N LYS A 57 -6.55 6.69 4.11
CA LYS A 57 -5.27 7.41 4.14
C LYS A 57 -4.23 6.63 4.93
N THR A 58 -3.00 6.65 4.44
CA THR A 58 -1.85 5.98 5.06
C THR A 58 -1.06 6.95 5.91
N TYR A 59 -0.67 6.52 7.11
CA TYR A 59 0.08 7.31 8.08
C TYR A 59 1.31 6.54 8.54
N CYS A 60 2.39 7.27 8.84
CA CYS A 60 3.59 6.67 9.41
C CYS A 60 3.43 6.46 10.93
N LYS A 61 4.22 5.56 11.50
CA LYS A 61 4.21 5.29 12.94
C LYS A 61 4.33 6.57 13.79
N SER A 62 5.20 7.50 13.40
CA SER A 62 5.41 8.74 14.16
C SER A 62 4.21 9.68 14.14
N ASP A 63 3.55 9.87 12.98
CA ASP A 63 2.38 10.73 12.85
C ASP A 63 1.10 10.05 13.36
N TYR A 64 1.02 8.73 13.21
CA TYR A 64 -0.12 7.95 13.68
C TYR A 64 -0.17 7.87 15.21
N HIS A 65 0.97 7.63 15.86
CA HIS A 65 1.08 7.63 17.32
C HIS A 65 1.11 9.03 17.92
N ARG A 66 1.26 10.08 17.10
CA ARG A 66 1.20 11.46 17.57
C ARG A 66 -0.22 11.70 18.09
N PRO A 67 -0.39 11.93 19.41
CA PRO A 67 -1.71 12.15 19.98
C PRO A 67 -2.12 13.61 19.75
N SER A 68 -1.95 14.14 18.53
CA SER A 68 -2.03 15.59 18.33
C SER A 68 -3.37 16.13 18.78
N GLU A 69 -4.50 15.46 18.51
CA GLU A 69 -5.84 15.86 18.96
C GLU A 69 -6.90 14.73 18.80
N TRP A 70 -6.54 13.44 18.88
CA TRP A 70 -7.49 12.32 18.63
C TRP A 70 -8.21 11.81 19.89
N ARG A 71 -8.52 12.72 20.81
CA ARG A 71 -9.51 12.47 21.86
C ARG A 71 -10.62 13.50 21.72
N GLU A 72 -11.82 12.96 21.49
CA GLU A 72 -13.12 13.58 21.73
C GLU A 72 -13.62 14.60 20.70
N ALA A 73 -14.32 14.07 19.69
CA ALA A 73 -15.46 14.75 19.09
C ALA A 73 -16.57 13.70 18.79
N ASN A 74 -17.52 13.54 19.73
CA ASN A 74 -18.88 13.02 19.48
C ASN A 74 -19.17 11.49 19.52
N GLY A 75 -18.54 10.69 20.39
CA GLY A 75 -19.13 9.40 20.83
C GLY A 75 -19.51 8.40 19.74
N ARG A 76 -18.85 8.46 18.57
CA ARG A 76 -18.91 7.45 17.51
C ARG A 76 -17.54 6.80 17.51
N GLU A 77 -17.49 5.50 17.75
CA GLU A 77 -16.25 4.74 17.64
C GLU A 77 -15.76 4.85 16.21
N LEU A 78 -14.87 5.81 15.98
CA LEU A 78 -14.12 5.92 14.74
C LEU A 78 -13.15 4.75 14.79
N GLU A 79 -13.44 3.67 14.05
CA GLU A 79 -12.62 2.47 13.98
C GLU A 79 -11.14 2.88 13.93
N GLY A 80 -10.47 2.73 15.07
CA GLY A 80 -9.10 3.16 15.27
C GLY A 80 -8.24 2.49 14.22
N GLY A 81 -7.39 3.25 13.53
CA GLY A 81 -6.48 2.70 12.54
C GLY A 81 -5.71 1.53 13.15
N LYS A 82 -6.06 0.31 12.76
CA LYS A 82 -5.34 -0.87 13.25
C LYS A 82 -3.93 -0.80 12.67
N GLU A 83 -2.94 -1.08 13.53
CA GLU A 83 -1.59 -1.35 13.08
C GLU A 83 -1.66 -2.46 12.03
N LYS A 84 -1.24 -2.14 10.80
CA LYS A 84 -1.27 -3.08 9.69
C LYS A 84 0.16 -3.43 9.34
N LYS A 85 0.45 -4.73 9.44
CA LYS A 85 1.73 -5.25 9.01
C LYS A 85 1.78 -5.22 7.49
N MET A 86 2.75 -4.48 6.99
CA MET A 86 3.05 -4.44 5.57
C MET A 86 3.86 -5.67 5.19
N GLY A 87 3.43 -6.36 4.14
CA GLY A 87 4.18 -7.45 3.53
C GLY A 87 4.71 -7.02 2.18
N VAL A 88 5.97 -7.34 1.89
CA VAL A 88 6.50 -7.25 0.53
C VAL A 88 6.20 -8.56 -0.17
N VAL A 89 5.60 -8.49 -1.36
CA VAL A 89 5.38 -9.67 -2.21
C VAL A 89 6.07 -9.44 -3.55
N GLU A 90 6.72 -10.48 -4.07
CA GLU A 90 7.35 -10.42 -5.39
C GLU A 90 6.28 -10.42 -6.49
N ASN A 91 6.41 -9.50 -7.44
CA ASN A 91 5.51 -9.38 -8.57
C ASN A 91 5.98 -10.24 -9.74
N THR A 92 5.46 -11.46 -9.84
CA THR A 92 5.80 -12.40 -10.92
C THR A 92 5.36 -11.90 -12.31
N GLU A 93 4.38 -10.99 -12.38
CA GLU A 93 3.94 -10.40 -13.65
C GLU A 93 4.92 -9.35 -14.19
N ALA A 94 5.61 -8.60 -13.31
CA ALA A 94 6.64 -7.63 -13.71
C ALA A 94 7.81 -8.30 -14.45
N VAL A 95 8.22 -9.48 -13.97
CA VAL A 95 9.35 -10.25 -14.53
C VAL A 95 9.03 -10.76 -15.95
N SER A 96 7.75 -10.87 -16.29
CA SER A 96 7.28 -11.39 -17.58
C SER A 96 7.28 -10.36 -18.72
N SER A 97 7.45 -9.06 -18.41
CA SER A 97 7.45 -7.99 -19.44
C SER A 97 8.84 -7.73 -20.06
N GLY A 98 9.87 -8.49 -19.67
CA GLY A 98 11.24 -8.37 -20.15
C GLY A 98 11.61 -9.26 -21.35
N ARG A 99 10.65 -9.65 -22.21
CA ARG A 99 10.95 -10.30 -23.49
C ARG A 99 9.94 -9.95 -24.57
N GLN A 100 10.01 -8.73 -25.07
CA GLN A 100 9.55 -8.38 -26.41
C GLN A 100 10.71 -7.79 -27.20
N GLU A 101 11.58 -8.67 -27.68
CA GLU A 101 12.34 -8.55 -28.93
C GLU A 101 12.39 -10.00 -29.44
N GLU A 102 11.93 -10.37 -30.64
CA GLU A 102 12.17 -9.76 -31.94
C GLU A 102 11.01 -10.02 -32.92
N THR A 103 10.44 -8.96 -33.48
CA THR A 103 9.84 -8.99 -34.81
C THR A 103 10.97 -8.75 -35.80
N GLY A 104 11.31 -9.73 -36.66
CA GLY A 104 12.28 -9.55 -37.73
C GLY A 104 12.83 -10.84 -38.27
#